data_AF-W1YBP4-F1
#
_entry.id   AF-W1YBP4-F1
#
_cell.length_a   1.000
_cell.length_b   1.000
_cell.length_c   1.000
_cell.angle_alpha   90.00
_cell.angle_beta   90.00
_cell.angle_gamma   90.00
#
_symmetry.space_group_name_H-M   'P 1'
#
loop_
_entity.id
_entity.type
_entity.pdbx_description
1 polymer ?
#
loop_
_entity_poly.entity_id
_entity_poly.type
_entity_poly.pdbx_seq_one_letter_code
_entity_poly.pdbx_strand_id
1 'polypeptide(L)' 'PLHDGAQFTVTAGRMAFSTDSYVVQPTFFPGGNIGKLAVCGTVNDLAMNGAVPQYLSCGLILEEGLGFD' A
#
# COMPACT_ATOMS: atom_id res chain seq x y z
N PRO A 1 15.04 5.64 -14.64
CA PRO A 1 13.77 6.39 -14.60
C PRO A 1 13.07 6.16 -13.25
N LEU A 2 12.33 7.13 -12.73
CA LEU A 2 11.47 6.90 -11.57
C LEU A 2 10.25 6.09 -12.03
N HIS A 3 9.95 5.01 -11.31
CA HIS A 3 8.80 4.13 -11.53
C HIS A 3 8.05 3.96 -10.20
N ASP A 4 6.82 3.44 -10.24
CA ASP A 4 5.94 3.24 -9.07
C ASP A 4 6.42 2.14 -8.10
N GLY A 5 7.65 1.63 -8.26
CA GLY A 5 8.22 0.59 -7.43
C GLY A 5 9.58 0.10 -7.95
N ALA A 6 10.27 -0.68 -7.13
CA ALA A 6 11.49 -1.37 -7.51
C ALA A 6 11.16 -2.76 -8.10
N GLN A 7 11.90 -3.17 -9.13
CA GLN A 7 11.81 -4.52 -9.70
C GLN A 7 13.16 -5.23 -9.57
N PHE A 8 13.14 -6.48 -9.10
CA PHE A 8 14.36 -7.26 -8.90
C PHE A 8 14.14 -8.75 -9.13
N THR A 9 15.21 -9.46 -9.46
CA THR A 9 15.20 -10.90 -9.74
C THR A 9 15.32 -11.70 -8.44
N VAL A 10 14.58 -12.80 -8.36
CA VAL A 10 14.65 -13.82 -7.31
C VAL A 10 14.68 -15.21 -7.95
N THR A 11 15.00 -16.26 -7.20
CA THR A 11 15.04 -17.64 -7.74
C THR A 11 13.73 -18.06 -8.41
N ALA A 12 12.58 -17.61 -7.89
CA ALA A 12 11.26 -17.93 -8.42
C ALA A 12 10.80 -17.05 -9.61
N GLY A 13 11.60 -16.08 -10.05
CA GLY A 13 11.24 -15.16 -11.15
C GLY A 13 11.60 -13.70 -10.85
N ARG A 14 10.66 -12.78 -11.10
CA ARG A 14 10.82 -11.34 -10.82
C ARG A 14 9.82 -10.92 -9.76
N MET A 15 10.25 -10.06 -8.83
CA MET A 15 9.40 -9.41 -7.85
C MET A 15 9.33 -7.91 -8.10
N ALA A 16 8.18 -7.33 -7.79
CA ALA A 16 7.99 -5.89 -7.66
C ALA A 16 7.76 -5.56 -6.18
N PHE A 17 8.32 -4.44 -5.74
CA PHE A 17 8.17 -3.94 -4.38
C PHE A 17 7.86 -2.44 -4.42
N SER A 18 6.77 -2.05 -3.77
CA SER A 18 6.38 -0.66 -3.57
C SER A 18 5.97 -0.46 -2.12
N THR A 19 6.03 0.79 -1.67
CA THR A 19 5.58 1.23 -0.36
C THR A 19 5.01 2.62 -0.50
N ASP A 20 3.98 2.91 0.28
CA ASP A 20 3.34 4.22 0.29
C ASP A 20 2.83 4.52 1.71
N SER A 21 2.71 5.80 2.02
CA SER A 21 2.29 6.29 3.33
C SER A 21 0.99 7.08 3.19
N TYR A 22 -0.02 6.68 3.97
CA TYR A 22 -1.37 7.23 3.85
C TYR A 22 -1.70 8.09 5.07
N VAL A 23 -2.04 9.36 4.81
CA VAL A 23 -2.32 10.39 5.85
C VAL A 23 -3.60 11.17 5.56
N VAL A 24 -4.56 10.53 4.87
CA VAL A 24 -5.81 11.18 4.43
C VAL A 24 -6.69 11.59 5.62
N GLN A 25 -7.33 12.76 5.50
CA GLN A 25 -8.29 13.30 6.46
C GLN A 25 -9.58 13.76 5.76
N PRO A 26 -10.78 13.39 6.22
CA PRO A 26 -11.06 12.48 7.35
C PRO A 26 -10.61 11.04 7.05
N THR A 27 -10.35 10.25 8.10
CA THR A 27 -9.97 8.82 7.95
C THR A 27 -11.08 7.96 7.35
N PHE A 28 -12.34 8.39 7.46
CA PHE A 28 -13.51 7.79 6.80
C PHE A 28 -14.21 8.84 5.95
N PHE A 29 -14.56 8.50 4.71
CA PHE A 29 -15.15 9.43 3.74
C PHE A 29 -16.12 8.71 2.80
N PRO A 30 -17.03 9.42 2.10
CA PRO A 30 -17.91 8.79 1.13
C PRO A 30 -17.12 7.98 0.08
N GLY A 31 -17.36 6.67 0.04
CA GLY A 31 -16.69 5.74 -0.89
C GLY A 31 -15.47 4.99 -0.34
N GLY A 32 -14.98 5.31 0.87
CA GLY A 32 -13.83 4.60 1.44
C GLY A 32 -13.38 5.04 2.83
N ASN A 33 -12.20 4.55 3.20
CA ASN A 33 -11.50 4.92 4.43
C ASN A 33 -9.99 4.80 4.19
N ILE A 34 -9.21 5.27 5.15
CA ILE A 34 -7.74 5.24 5.11
C ILE A 34 -7.18 3.83 4.89
N GLY A 35 -7.80 2.79 5.48
CA GLY A 35 -7.38 1.40 5.30
C GLY A 35 -7.62 0.89 3.88
N LYS A 36 -8.81 1.13 3.32
CA LYS A 36 -9.13 0.79 1.93
C LYS A 36 -8.21 1.54 0.96
N LEU A 37 -7.97 2.83 1.21
CA LEU A 37 -7.06 3.63 0.41
C LEU A 37 -5.64 3.06 0.47
N ALA A 38 -5.17 2.68 1.66
CA ALA A 38 -3.83 2.13 1.86
C ALA A 38 -3.61 0.83 1.09
N VAL A 39 -4.57 -0.09 1.18
CA VAL A 39 -4.49 -1.36 0.44
C VAL A 39 -4.60 -1.11 -1.06
N CYS A 40 -5.61 -0.37 -1.51
CA CYS A 40 -5.84 -0.15 -2.94
C CYS A 40 -4.69 0.62 -3.61
N GLY A 41 -4.14 1.65 -2.96
CA GLY A 41 -3.02 2.42 -3.51
C GLY A 41 -1.80 1.54 -3.73
N THR A 42 -1.34 0.83 -2.69
CA THR A 42 -0.15 -0.02 -2.79
C THR A 42 -0.35 -1.19 -3.77
N VAL A 43 -1.55 -1.77 -3.81
CA VAL A 43 -1.92 -2.81 -4.81
C VAL A 43 -1.88 -2.25 -6.22
N ASN A 44 -2.37 -1.03 -6.43
CA ASN A 44 -2.37 -0.39 -7.74
C ASN A 44 -0.93 -0.11 -8.22
N ASP A 45 -0.04 0.35 -7.35
CA ASP A 45 1.38 0.58 -7.69
C ASP A 45 2.06 -0.71 -8.16
N LEU A 46 1.81 -1.83 -7.47
CA LEU A 46 2.32 -3.15 -7.89
C LEU A 46 1.71 -3.60 -9.22
N ALA A 47 0.41 -3.38 -9.42
CA ALA A 47 -0.29 -3.72 -10.65
C ALA A 47 0.20 -2.88 -11.85
N MET A 48 0.50 -1.59 -11.65
CA MET A 48 1.09 -0.71 -12.68
C MET A 48 2.48 -1.17 -13.12
N ASN A 49 3.21 -1.84 -12.23
CA ASN A 49 4.48 -2.51 -12.55
C ASN A 49 4.29 -3.85 -13.31
N GLY A 50 3.05 -4.26 -13.62
CA GLY A 50 2.72 -5.53 -14.26
C GLY A 50 2.82 -6.75 -13.35
N ALA A 51 2.97 -6.54 -12.03
CA ALA A 51 3.01 -7.62 -11.06
C ALA A 51 1.60 -8.06 -10.64
N VAL A 52 1.45 -9.32 -10.23
CA VAL A 52 0.28 -9.80 -9.50
C VAL A 52 0.58 -9.68 -8.01
N PRO A 53 -0.07 -8.78 -7.26
CA PRO A 53 0.20 -8.60 -5.82
C PRO A 53 -0.08 -9.88 -5.04
N GLN A 54 0.84 -10.28 -4.16
CA GLN A 54 0.72 -11.51 -3.36
C GLN A 54 0.76 -11.24 -1.85
N TYR A 55 1.50 -10.21 -1.43
CA TYR A 55 1.80 -9.94 -0.03
C TYR A 55 1.75 -8.44 0.25
N LEU A 56 1.35 -8.08 1.47
CA LEU A 56 1.37 -6.71 1.98
C LEU A 56 1.96 -6.72 3.40
N SER A 57 2.78 -5.73 3.71
CA SER A 57 3.09 -5.36 5.10
C SER A 57 2.19 -4.18 5.52
N CYS A 58 1.96 -4.02 6.82
CA CYS A 58 1.22 -2.90 7.36
C CYS A 58 1.96 -2.34 8.58
N GLY A 59 2.35 -1.07 8.49
CA GLY A 59 2.86 -0.29 9.61
C GLY A 59 1.85 0.78 10.00
N LEU A 60 1.51 0.85 11.27
CA LEU A 60 0.55 1.81 11.80
C LEU A 60 1.26 2.75 12.77
N ILE A 61 1.06 4.06 12.59
CA ILE A 61 1.40 5.09 13.58
C ILE A 61 0.08 5.57 14.13
N LEU A 62 -0.20 5.22 15.39
CA LEU A 62 -1.46 5.52 16.06
C LEU A 62 -1.23 6.62 17.10
N GLU A 63 -2.12 7.61 17.12
CA GLU A 63 -2.14 8.64 18.16
C GLU A 63 -2.63 8.02 19.48
N GLU A 64 -2.06 8.47 20.60
CA GLU A 64 -2.57 8.12 21.92
C GLU A 64 -4.04 8.54 22.06
N GLY A 65 -4.88 7.66 22.59
CA GLY A 65 -6.31 7.92 22.74
C GLY A 65 -7.16 7.58 21.50
N LEU A 66 -6.55 7.04 20.44
CA LEU A 66 -7.31 6.45 19.34
C LEU A 66 -8.21 5.32 19.86
N GLY A 67 -9.52 5.44 19.59
CA GLY A 67 -10.50 4.43 19.98
C GLY A 67 -10.29 3.11 19.24
N PHE A 68 -10.40 2.01 19.99
CA PHE A 68 -10.57 0.66 19.44
C PHE A 68 -12.06 0.35 19.49
N ASP A 69 -12.83 0.85 18.52
CA ASP A 69 -14.22 0.42 18.35
C ASP A 69 -14.29 -1.00 17.76
#